data_AF-H9FGE4-F1
#
_entry.id   AF-H9FGE4-F1
#
_cell.length_a   1.000
_cell.length_b   1.000
_cell.length_c   1.000
_cell.angle_alpha   90.00
_cell.angle_beta   90.00
_cell.angle_gamma   90.00
#
_symmetry.space_group_name_H-M   'P 1'
#
loop_
_entity.id
_entity.type
_entity.pdbx_description
1 polymer ?
#
loop_
_entity_poly.entity_id
_entity_poly.type
_entity_poly.pdbx_seq_one_letter_code
_entity_poly.pdbx_strand_id
1 'polypeptide(L)' 'HALHNDFQALKYVHPRSQTRDTTYVPNFLSEPGLHTRARVSLKDLALQLLHKKIQVGPHGHSSVEDA' A
#
# COMPACT_ATOMS: atom_id res chain seq x y z
N HIS A 1 -1.97 0.15 3.73
CA HIS A 1 -1.72 0.70 2.37
C HIS A 1 -2.98 1.41 1.88
N ALA A 2 -2.90 2.52 1.16
CA ALA A 2 -4.07 3.28 0.66
C ALA A 2 -5.08 3.66 1.77
N LEU A 3 -4.57 4.07 2.93
CA LEU A 3 -5.33 4.30 4.18
C LEU A 3 -6.48 5.30 4.03
N HIS A 4 -6.44 6.15 3.01
CA HIS A 4 -7.56 7.05 2.72
C HIS A 4 -8.87 6.29 2.43
N ASN A 5 -8.80 5.11 1.81
CA ASN A 5 -9.96 4.27 1.54
C ASN A 5 -10.56 3.75 2.85
N ASP A 6 -9.70 3.27 3.75
CA ASP A 6 -10.10 2.78 5.07
C ASP A 6 -10.74 3.88 5.90
N PHE A 7 -10.14 5.07 5.92
CA PHE A 7 -10.72 6.23 6.62
C PHE A 7 -12.08 6.64 6.04
N GLN A 8 -12.26 6.59 4.71
CA GLN A 8 -13.56 6.86 4.09
C GLN A 8 -14.62 5.82 4.47
N ALA A 9 -14.26 4.53 4.44
CA ALA A 9 -15.18 3.44 4.83
C ALA A 9 -15.58 3.53 6.31
N LEU A 10 -14.62 3.90 7.18
CA LEU A 10 -14.84 4.11 8.61
C LEU A 10 -15.51 5.48 8.92
N LYS A 11 -15.72 6.34 7.92
CA LYS A 11 -16.19 7.73 8.08
C LYS A 11 -15.37 8.52 9.10
N TYR A 12 -14.08 8.21 9.16
CA TYR A 12 -13.14 8.80 10.10
C TYR A 12 -12.23 9.80 9.37
N VAL A 13 -11.94 10.93 10.02
CA VAL A 13 -11.04 11.95 9.48
C VAL A 13 -9.77 11.97 10.32
N HIS A 14 -8.69 11.41 9.78
CA HIS A 14 -7.38 11.41 10.42
C HIS A 14 -6.51 12.58 9.91
N PRO A 15 -5.70 13.24 10.76
CA PRO A 15 -4.77 14.27 10.31
C PRO A 15 -3.76 13.72 9.30
N ARG A 16 -3.66 14.34 8.12
CA ARG A 16 -2.72 13.90 7.07
C ARG A 16 -1.25 13.91 7.51
N SER A 17 -0.89 14.78 8.46
CA SER A 17 0.46 14.84 9.03
C SER A 17 0.83 13.61 9.86
N GLN A 18 -0.18 12.89 10.37
CA GLN A 18 -0.01 11.66 11.15
C GLN A 18 -0.26 10.40 10.30
N THR A 19 -0.87 10.54 9.12
CA THR A 19 -1.06 9.43 8.17
C THR A 19 0.26 9.02 7.51
N ARG A 20 0.70 7.78 7.75
CA ARG A 20 1.80 7.14 7.01
C ARG A 20 1.23 6.11 6.05
N ASP A 21 1.10 6.49 4.78
CA ASP A 21 0.55 5.62 3.75
C ASP A 21 1.65 5.16 2.78
N THR A 22 1.77 3.84 2.63
CA THR A 22 2.75 3.21 1.72
C THR A 22 2.51 3.54 0.25
N THR A 23 1.30 3.96 -0.15
CA THR A 23 1.04 4.48 -1.51
C THR A 23 1.73 5.81 -1.80
N TYR A 24 2.06 6.59 -0.77
CA TYR A 24 2.77 7.86 -0.87
C TYR A 24 4.26 7.72 -0.56
N VAL A 25 4.80 6.50 -0.59
CA VAL A 25 6.25 6.26 -0.49
C VAL A 25 6.74 5.72 -1.85
N PRO A 26 6.82 6.54 -2.91
CA PRO A 26 7.24 6.10 -4.23
C PRO A 26 8.77 5.99 -4.33
N ASN A 27 9.50 6.44 -3.31
CA ASN A 27 10.93 6.71 -3.38
C ASN A 27 11.83 5.47 -3.50
N PHE A 28 11.29 4.25 -3.40
CA PHE A 28 12.06 3.02 -3.56
C PHE A 28 11.84 2.31 -4.89
N LEU A 29 10.81 2.69 -5.67
CA LEU A 29 10.47 2.05 -6.94
C LEU A 29 10.49 3.01 -8.13
N SER A 30 10.67 4.30 -7.88
CA SER A 30 10.92 5.27 -8.95
C SER A 30 12.39 5.25 -9.31
N GLU A 31 12.74 4.49 -10.34
CA GLU A 31 13.90 4.82 -11.18
C GLU A 31 13.81 6.33 -11.53
N PRO A 32 14.93 7.08 -11.50
CA PRO A 32 14.95 8.49 -11.83
C PRO A 32 14.74 8.66 -13.34
N GLY A 33 13.49 8.67 -13.78
CA GLY A 33 13.14 8.85 -15.19
C GLY A 33 11.71 8.48 -15.56
N LEU A 34 11.03 7.65 -14.75
CA LEU A 34 9.65 7.28 -15.03
C LEU A 34 8.70 8.17 -14.22
N HIS A 35 8.28 9.27 -14.83
CA HIS A 35 7.21 10.16 -14.38
C HIS A 35 5.84 9.47 -14.44
N THR A 36 5.70 8.34 -13.78
CA THR A 36 4.40 7.73 -13.58
C THR A 36 4.30 7.43 -12.11
N ARG A 37 3.45 8.19 -11.43
CA ARG A 37 2.96 7.95 -10.07
C ARG A 37 2.12 6.66 -10.06
N ALA A 38 2.69 5.57 -10.56
CA ALA A 38 2.09 4.27 -10.62
C ALA A 38 1.91 3.83 -9.18
N ARG A 39 0.66 3.78 -8.73
CA ARG A 39 0.32 3.23 -7.42
C ARG A 39 0.66 1.74 -7.50
N VAL A 40 1.82 1.38 -6.96
CA VAL A 40 2.28 0.00 -6.91
C VAL A 40 1.37 -0.75 -5.96
N SER A 41 0.91 -1.94 -6.36
CA SER A 41 0.03 -2.74 -5.49
C SER A 41 0.79 -3.15 -4.22
N LEU A 42 0.09 -3.27 -3.09
CA LEU A 42 0.69 -3.77 -1.85
C LEU A 42 1.31 -5.17 -2.05
N LYS A 43 0.69 -6.00 -2.89
CA LYS A 43 1.16 -7.34 -3.25
C LYS A 43 2.53 -7.29 -3.92
N ASP A 44 2.70 -6.43 -4.92
CA ASP A 44 3.97 -6.28 -5.62
C ASP A 44 5.02 -5.66 -4.70
N LEU A 45 4.63 -4.70 -3.86
CA LEU A 45 5.52 -4.07 -2.89
C LEU A 45 6.05 -5.09 -1.85
N ALA A 46 5.16 -5.94 -1.31
CA ALA A 46 5.55 -7.00 -0.38
C ALA A 46 6.47 -8.02 -1.04
N LEU A 47 6.23 -8.34 -2.31
CA LEU A 47 7.10 -9.23 -3.07
C LEU A 47 8.46 -8.59 -3.37
N GLN A 48 8.53 -7.31 -3.74
CA GLN A 48 9.77 -6.65 -4.12
C GLN A 48 10.65 -6.27 -2.92
N LEU A 49 10.05 -5.79 -1.82
CA LEU A 49 10.80 -5.31 -0.66
C LEU A 49 11.04 -6.40 0.39
N LEU A 50 10.07 -7.29 0.58
CA LEU A 50 10.10 -8.29 1.64
C LEU A 50 10.25 -9.72 1.09
N HIS A 51 10.25 -9.90 -0.24
CA HIS A 51 10.21 -11.21 -0.89
C HIS A 51 9.06 -12.09 -0.41
N LYS A 52 7.96 -11.47 0.05
CA LYS A 52 6.78 -12.14 0.57
C LYS A 52 5.65 -12.11 -0.45
N LYS A 53 5.08 -13.27 -0.71
CA LYS A 53 3.86 -13.40 -1.51
C LYS A 53 2.65 -13.38 -0.57
N ILE A 54 2.03 -12.22 -0.45
CA ILE A 54 0.78 -12.03 0.30
C ILE A 54 -0.44 -12.21 -0.61
N GLN A 55 -1.62 -12.47 -0.05
CA GLN A 55 -2.88 -12.52 -0.80
C GLN A 55 -2.91 -13.59 -1.92
N VAL A 56 -2.24 -14.72 -1.71
CA VAL A 56 -2.13 -15.83 -2.69
C VAL A 56 -2.97 -17.05 -2.34
N GLY A 57 -3.66 -17.04 -1.20
CA GLY A 57 -4.43 -18.19 -0.71
C GLY A 57 -5.85 -18.30 -1.27
N PRO A 58 -6.50 -19.48 -1.18
CA PRO A 58 -7.88 -19.70 -1.61
C PRO A 58 -8.90 -18.86 -0.81
N HIS A 59 -8.52 -18.39 0.38
CA HIS A 59 -9.31 -17.48 1.21
C HIS A 59 -9.20 -16.00 0.80
N GLY A 60 -8.43 -15.69 -0.25
CA GLY A 60 -8.27 -14.33 -0.76
C GLY A 60 -7.39 -13.45 0.13
N HIS A 61 -7.91 -12.28 0.53
CA HIS A 61 -7.19 -11.25 1.26
C HIS A 61 -7.32 -11.46 2.78
N SER A 62 -6.22 -11.27 3.51
CA SER A 62 -6.21 -11.29 4.97
C SER A 62 -5.88 -9.90 5.51
N SER A 63 -6.86 -9.24 6.13
CA SER A 63 -6.66 -7.89 6.69
C SER A 63 -5.55 -7.84 7.74
N VAL A 64 -5.29 -8.95 8.44
CA VAL A 64 -4.20 -9.05 9.42
C VAL A 64 -2.83 -9.10 8.74
N GLU A 65 -2.75 -9.73 7.57
CA GLU A 65 -1.52 -9.79 6.77
C GLU A 65 -1.26 -8.47 6.03
N ASP A 66 -2.33 -7.78 5.63
CA ASP A 66 -2.28 -6.57 4.80
C ASP A 66 -2.07 -5.27 5.61
N ALA A 67 -2.28 -5.29 6.93
CA ALA A 67 -2.13 -4.14 7.84
C ALA A 67 -0.67 -3.86 8.21
#